data_AF-A0A3B8Z927-F1
#
_entry.id   AF-A0A3B8Z927-F1
#
_cell.length_a   1.000
_cell.length_b   1.000
_cell.length_c   1.000
_cell.angle_alpha   90.00
_cell.angle_beta   90.00
_cell.angle_gamma   90.00
#
_symmetry.space_group_name_H-M   'P 1'
#
loop_
_entity.id
_entity.type
_entity.pdbx_description
1 polymer ?
#
loop_
_entity_poly.entity_id
_entity_poly.type
_entity_poly.pdbx_seq_one_letter_code
_entity_poly.pdbx_strand_id
1 'polypeptide(L)'
;MPTTVISGFTHNFLGKAPVWYKQVILLFLVINPIVMYLLGPGVAGWLLIGEFIFTLAMALKCYPLLPGGLLAVEALLIGLTSADAVYHEV
;
A
#
# COMPACT_ATOMS: atom_id res chain seq x y z
N MET A 1 -3.74 13.68 21.08
CA MET A 1 -3.82 14.21 19.69
C MET A 1 -2.50 13.87 19.02
N PRO A 2 -2.48 13.10 17.93
CA PRO A 2 -1.22 12.74 17.27
C PRO A 2 -0.56 14.00 16.70
N THR A 3 0.65 14.30 17.15
CA THR A 3 1.34 15.59 16.93
C THR A 3 2.15 15.62 15.62
N THR A 4 2.15 14.52 14.86
CA THR A 4 2.88 14.37 13.59
C THR A 4 2.00 13.75 12.52
N VAL A 5 2.16 14.19 11.26
CA VAL A 5 1.46 13.62 10.09
C VAL A 5 1.61 12.10 10.00
N ILE A 6 2.78 11.56 10.39
CA ILE A 6 3.07 10.13 10.46
C ILE A 6 2.25 9.43 11.57
N SER A 7 2.08 10.08 12.73
CA SER A 7 1.27 9.55 13.83
C SER A 7 -0.23 9.55 13.50
N GLY A 8 -0.70 10.56 12.75
CA GLY A 8 -2.06 10.60 12.22
C GLY A 8 -2.32 9.52 11.18
N PHE A 9 -1.38 9.30 10.25
CA PHE A 9 -1.48 8.27 9.21
C PHE A 9 -1.48 6.85 9.80
N THR A 10 -0.57 6.57 10.73
CA THR A 10 -0.49 5.27 11.41
C THR A 10 -1.72 4.98 12.29
N HIS A 11 -2.33 6.00 12.87
CA HIS A 11 -3.56 5.83 13.65
C HIS A 11 -4.80 5.63 12.76
N ASN A 12 -4.91 6.33 11.62
CA ASN A 12 -6.06 6.22 10.72
C ASN A 12 -6.01 5.01 9.78
N PHE A 13 -4.83 4.61 9.29
CA PHE A 13 -4.69 3.51 8.34
C PHE A 13 -4.23 2.19 8.98
N LEU A 14 -3.40 2.26 10.02
CA LEU A 14 -2.81 1.08 10.68
C LEU A 14 -3.36 0.82 12.10
N GLY A 15 -4.24 1.67 12.63
CA GLY A 15 -5.09 1.46 13.82
C GLY A 15 -4.60 0.51 14.92
N LYS A 16 -5.50 -0.32 15.46
CA LYS A 16 -5.22 -1.42 16.40
C LYS A 16 -4.66 -2.67 15.69
N ALA A 17 -4.03 -2.53 14.53
CA ALA A 17 -3.42 -3.68 13.86
C ALA A 17 -2.33 -4.31 14.73
N PRO A 18 -2.19 -5.64 14.71
CA PRO A 18 -1.08 -6.29 15.38
C PRO A 18 0.25 -5.81 14.79
N VAL A 19 1.28 -5.70 15.64
CA VAL A 19 2.57 -5.06 15.28
C VAL A 19 3.22 -5.72 14.07
N TRP A 20 3.15 -7.05 13.98
CA TRP A 20 3.70 -7.82 12.85
C TRP A 20 3.10 -7.38 11.51
N TYR A 21 1.81 -7.03 11.48
CA TYR A 21 1.14 -6.62 10.26
C TYR A 21 1.57 -5.21 9.84
N LYS A 22 1.79 -4.32 10.80
CA LYS A 22 2.35 -2.98 10.54
C LYS A 22 3.75 -3.08 9.91
N GLN A 23 4.56 -4.01 10.38
CA GLN A 23 5.90 -4.27 9.83
C GLN A 23 5.83 -4.82 8.40
N VAL A 24 4.87 -5.70 8.10
CA VAL A 24 4.67 -6.24 6.74
C VAL A 24 4.25 -5.14 5.76
N ILE A 25 3.28 -4.29 6.12
CA ILE A 25 2.88 -3.15 5.27
C ILE A 25 4.06 -2.19 5.03
N LEU A 26 4.84 -1.90 6.07
CA LEU A 26 6.01 -1.03 5.96
C LEU A 26 7.10 -1.67 5.07
N LEU A 27 7.25 -2.99 5.11
CA LEU A 27 8.15 -3.72 4.22
C LEU A 27 7.69 -3.61 2.76
N PHE A 28 6.40 -3.79 2.48
CA PHE A 28 5.84 -3.63 1.13
C PHE A 28 6.07 -2.22 0.56
N LEU A 29 5.87 -1.18 1.39
CA LEU A 29 6.20 0.20 1.02
C LEU A 29 7.67 0.41 0.64
N VAL A 30 8.59 -0.34 1.25
CA VAL A 30 10.02 -0.22 0.92
C VAL A 30 10.37 -1.06 -0.32
N ILE A 31 9.74 -2.22 -0.47
CA ILE A 31 9.99 -3.14 -1.58
C ILE A 31 9.45 -2.58 -2.90
N ASN A 32 8.26 -1.97 -2.92
CA ASN A 32 7.64 -1.42 -4.13
C ASN A 32 8.53 -0.47 -4.94
N PRO A 33 9.14 0.58 -4.36
CA PRO A 33 10.04 1.47 -5.10
C PRO A 33 11.33 0.78 -5.53
N ILE A 34 11.84 -0.16 -4.74
CA ILE A 34 13.04 -0.94 -5.10
C ILE A 34 12.75 -1.83 -6.32
N VAL A 35 11.62 -2.53 -6.32
CA VAL A 35 11.18 -3.39 -7.42
C VAL A 35 10.88 -2.57 -8.67
N MET A 36 10.26 -1.39 -8.51
CA MET A 36 10.01 -0.48 -9.63
C MET A 36 11.30 -0.02 -10.29
N TYR A 37 12.33 0.33 -9.50
CA TYR A 37 13.63 0.77 -10.02
C TYR A 37 14.46 -0.37 -10.64
N LEU A 38 14.41 -1.58 -10.06
CA LEU A 38 15.25 -2.71 -10.50
C LEU A 38 14.61 -3.56 -11.61
N LEU A 39 13.31 -3.81 -11.53
CA LEU A 39 12.60 -4.79 -12.38
C LEU A 39 11.60 -4.13 -13.33
N GLY A 40 11.36 -2.83 -13.17
CA GLY A 40 10.48 -2.05 -14.02
C GLY A 40 8.99 -2.18 -13.71
N PRO A 41 8.14 -1.43 -14.44
CA PRO A 41 6.74 -1.22 -14.07
C PRO A 41 5.85 -2.46 -14.19
N GLY A 42 6.14 -3.38 -15.12
CA GLY A 42 5.36 -4.59 -15.29
C GLY A 42 5.45 -5.53 -14.08
N VAL A 43 6.66 -5.75 -13.55
CA VAL A 43 6.87 -6.62 -12.39
C VAL A 43 6.36 -5.96 -11.11
N ALA A 44 6.62 -4.66 -10.94
CA ALA A 44 6.13 -3.90 -9.82
C ALA A 44 4.59 -3.85 -9.75
N GLY A 45 3.90 -3.75 -10.90
CA GLY A 45 2.44 -3.82 -10.96
C GLY A 45 1.87 -5.17 -10.51
N TRP A 46 2.43 -6.29 -10.98
CA TRP A 46 2.02 -7.62 -10.51
C TRP A 46 2.31 -7.86 -9.03
N LEU A 47 3.43 -7.33 -8.53
CA LEU A 47 3.78 -7.38 -7.12
C LEU A 47 2.77 -6.61 -6.27
N LEU A 48 2.40 -5.38 -6.67
CA LEU A 48 1.36 -4.57 -6.03
C LEU A 48 -0.01 -5.27 -5.99
N ILE A 49 -0.41 -5.94 -7.07
CA ILE A 49 -1.66 -6.72 -7.10
C ILE A 49 -1.61 -7.85 -6.06
N GLY A 50 -0.50 -8.56 -5.98
CA GLY A 50 -0.28 -9.61 -4.97
C GLY A 50 -0.33 -9.07 -3.54
N GLU A 51 0.35 -7.96 -3.28
CA GLU A 51 0.33 -7.26 -2.00
C GLU A 51 -1.07 -6.77 -1.63
N PHE A 52 -1.81 -6.24 -2.59
CA PHE A 52 -3.18 -5.77 -2.39
C PHE A 52 -4.11 -6.92 -1.99
N ILE A 53 -4.07 -8.06 -2.69
CA ILE A 53 -4.84 -9.26 -2.35
C ILE A 53 -4.46 -9.76 -0.94
N PHE A 54 -3.17 -9.75 -0.61
CA PHE A 54 -2.70 -10.10 0.73
C PHE A 54 -3.28 -9.15 1.80
N THR A 55 -3.29 -7.84 1.55
CA THR A 55 -3.87 -6.87 2.50
C THR A 55 -5.38 -7.07 2.66
N LEU A 56 -6.12 -7.40 1.60
CA LEU A 56 -7.55 -7.73 1.67
C LEU A 56 -7.81 -9.01 2.48
N ALA A 57 -7.05 -10.07 2.21
CA ALA A 57 -7.16 -11.34 2.95
C ALA A 57 -6.88 -11.15 4.45
N MET A 58 -5.93 -10.28 4.78
CA MET A 58 -5.61 -9.91 6.16
C MET A 58 -6.62 -8.95 6.79
N ALA A 59 -7.22 -8.05 6.01
CA ALA A 59 -8.28 -7.15 6.46
C ALA A 59 -9.53 -7.93 6.89
N LEU A 60 -9.85 -9.04 6.20
CA LEU A 60 -10.93 -9.95 6.62
C LEU A 60 -10.69 -10.58 8.00
N LYS A 61 -9.43 -10.74 8.42
CA LYS A 61 -9.07 -11.21 9.78
C LYS A 61 -8.94 -10.09 10.81
N CYS A 62 -8.68 -8.85 10.39
CA CYS A 62 -8.28 -7.75 11.29
C CYS A 62 -9.17 -6.49 11.19
N TYR A 63 -10.46 -6.64 10.87
CA TYR A 63 -11.43 -5.53 10.80
C TYR A 63 -11.17 -4.42 11.84
N PRO A 64 -11.11 -3.13 11.49
CA PRO A 64 -11.10 -2.49 10.17
C PRO A 64 -9.71 -1.89 9.87
N LEU A 65 -9.02 -2.34 8.85
CA LEU A 65 -7.74 -1.75 8.46
C LEU A 65 -7.79 -1.42 6.96
N LEU A 66 -7.44 -0.18 6.62
CA LEU A 66 -7.42 0.37 5.27
C LEU A 66 -5.99 0.43 4.63
N PRO A 67 -5.04 -0.48 4.91
CA PRO A 67 -3.66 -0.31 4.45
C PRO A 67 -3.50 -0.62 2.96
N GLY A 68 -4.46 -1.32 2.33
CA GLY A 68 -4.50 -1.45 0.87
C GLY A 68 -4.63 -0.08 0.17
N GLY A 69 -5.28 0.89 0.83
CA GLY A 69 -5.32 2.28 0.34
C GLY A 69 -3.95 2.97 0.38
N LEU A 70 -3.05 2.59 1.31
CA LEU A 70 -1.68 3.12 1.36
C LEU A 70 -0.88 2.66 0.13
N LEU A 71 -0.97 1.36 -0.19
CA LEU A 71 -0.28 0.77 -1.33
C LEU A 71 -0.76 1.37 -2.66
N ALA A 72 -2.06 1.65 -2.77
CA ALA A 72 -2.61 2.32 -3.95
C ALA A 72 -2.11 3.76 -4.12
N VAL A 73 -2.02 4.53 -3.02
CA VAL A 73 -1.46 5.90 -3.05
C VAL A 73 0.03 5.87 -3.38
N GLU A 74 0.78 4.90 -2.85
CA GLU A 74 2.17 4.70 -3.19
C GLU A 74 2.37 4.37 -4.68
N ALA A 75 1.57 3.47 -5.24
CA ALA A 75 1.62 3.12 -6.66
C ALA A 75 1.41 4.34 -7.58
N LEU A 76 0.51 5.24 -7.18
CA LEU A 76 0.24 6.50 -7.86
C LEU A 76 1.44 7.47 -7.74
N LEU A 77 2.06 7.57 -6.56
CA LEU A 77 3.22 8.44 -6.33
C LEU A 77 4.49 7.95 -7.02
N ILE A 78 4.68 6.63 -7.10
CA ILE A 78 5.82 5.99 -7.78
C ILE A 78 5.64 6.02 -9.32
N GLY A 79 4.44 6.35 -9.82
CA GLY A 79 4.17 6.41 -11.25
C GLY A 79 4.02 5.04 -11.91
N LEU A 80 3.69 4.01 -11.12
CA LEU A 80 3.30 2.68 -11.63
C LEU A 80 1.94 2.71 -12.31
N THR A 81 1.11 3.68 -11.94
CA THR A 81 -0.15 4.00 -12.60
C THR A 81 -0.18 5.52 -12.80
N SER A 82 -0.61 5.98 -13.98
CA SER A 82 -0.94 7.38 -14.20
C SER A 82 -2.45 7.52 -14.07
N ALA A 83 -2.93 8.55 -13.36
CA ALA A 83 -4.37 8.83 -13.24
C ALA A 83 -5.10 8.84 -14.61
N ASP A 84 -4.37 9.17 -15.68
CA ASP A 84 -4.81 9.16 -17.08
C ASP A 84 -5.26 7.77 -17.59
N ALA A 85 -4.59 6.68 -17.17
CA ALA A 85 -4.96 5.32 -17.59
C ALA A 85 -6.26 4.84 -16.92
N VAL A 86 -6.51 5.29 -15.69
CA VAL A 86 -7.73 4.94 -14.93
C VAL A 86 -8.97 5.64 -15.50
N TYR A 87 -8.81 6.86 -16.03
CA TYR A 87 -9.91 7.57 -16.69
C TYR A 87 -10.20 7.06 -18.11
N HIS A 88 -9.24 6.44 -18.78
CA HIS A 88 -9.40 5.94 -20.16
C HIS A 88 -10.02 4.52 -20.26
N GLU A 89 -10.13 3.79 -19.15
CA GLU A 89 -10.77 2.47 -19.09
C GLU A 89 -12.23 2.50 -18.58
N VAL A 90 -12.82 3.69 -18.32
CA VAL A 90 -14.23 3.87 -17.92
C VAL A 90 -15.07 4.42 -19.07
#